data_AF-A0A1B2Z2I1-F1
#
_entry.id   AF-A0A1B2Z2I1-F1
#
_cell.length_a   1.000
_cell.length_b   1.000
_cell.length_c   1.000
_cell.angle_alpha   90.00
_cell.angle_beta   90.00
_cell.angle_gamma   90.00
#
_symmetry.space_group_name_H-M   'P 1'
#
loop_
_entity.id
_entity.type
_entity.pdbx_description
1 polymer ?
#
loop_
_entity_poly.entity_id
_entity_poly.type
_entity_poly.pdbx_seq_one_letter_code
_entity_poly.pdbx_strand_id
1 'polypeptide(L)'
;MNLTVIYLLFSLTLGLLNKYLLLMKSYLIIKKTLVIFLFLLTFSSFSQERRALVVGKIVDTLTIIKNANIINLKTNQGTFSSDNGDFRMFVKKGDSLRISSIQHITKFIVINKKDVKNASISITLRENTVVLDTFELKRHNLFGRLGIDSKSVPTNKKDSLLSDLMDFSKINMNVVAPEDHIDKMKPPINNVDPTAKFSGAGASIVMPFKGSERLWALRKELARKKAFPFKIMSELGEKFFFEQLKIPVEKYFHFLGYCNSLGIEELHKDKKVLEIIKIFQSESKTYLEIIKKE
;
A
#
# COMPACT_ATOMS: atom_id res chain seq x y z
N MET A 1 18.25 -96.84 -75.59
CA MET A 1 17.38 -95.99 -74.75
C MET A 1 17.09 -94.74 -75.55
N ASN A 2 15.84 -94.54 -75.98
CA ASN A 2 15.50 -93.62 -77.06
C ASN A 2 15.72 -92.15 -76.67
N LEU A 3 16.38 -91.41 -77.56
CA LEU A 3 16.66 -89.97 -77.45
C LEU A 3 15.39 -89.15 -77.14
N THR A 4 14.24 -89.63 -77.61
CA THR A 4 12.91 -89.06 -77.37
C THR A 4 12.49 -89.10 -75.90
N VAL A 5 12.83 -90.17 -75.16
CA VAL A 5 12.48 -90.32 -73.73
C VAL A 5 13.31 -89.35 -72.87
N ILE A 6 14.58 -89.15 -73.23
CA ILE A 6 15.47 -88.18 -72.56
C ILE A 6 14.98 -86.75 -72.80
N TYR A 7 14.55 -86.45 -74.03
CA TYR A 7 14.00 -85.13 -74.37
C TYR A 7 12.69 -84.86 -73.62
N LEU A 8 11.83 -85.88 -73.47
CA LEU A 8 10.57 -85.77 -72.73
C LEU A 8 10.80 -85.55 -71.23
N LEU A 9 11.75 -86.29 -70.63
CA LEU A 9 12.18 -86.10 -69.23
C LEU A 9 12.79 -84.72 -69.01
N PHE A 10 13.61 -84.23 -69.94
CA PHE A 10 14.23 -82.91 -69.86
C PHE A 10 13.19 -81.78 -70.01
N SER A 11 12.20 -81.93 -70.89
CA SER A 11 11.11 -80.97 -71.03
C SER A 11 10.23 -80.93 -69.76
N LEU A 12 9.98 -82.09 -69.14
CA LEU A 12 9.20 -82.19 -67.91
C LEU A 12 9.91 -81.53 -66.71
N THR A 13 11.21 -81.77 -66.55
CA THR A 13 12.01 -81.16 -65.47
C THR A 13 12.17 -79.66 -65.67
N LEU A 14 12.35 -79.20 -66.91
CA LEU A 14 12.39 -77.76 -67.24
C LEU A 14 11.04 -77.09 -66.98
N GLY A 15 9.93 -77.77 -67.28
CA GLY A 15 8.56 -77.31 -66.98
C GLY A 15 8.29 -77.19 -65.48
N LEU A 16 8.74 -78.17 -64.68
CA LEU A 16 8.67 -78.13 -63.21
C LEU A 16 9.52 -76.98 -62.63
N LEU A 17 10.74 -76.78 -63.14
CA LEU A 17 11.63 -75.70 -62.72
C LEU A 17 11.00 -74.32 -62.97
N ASN A 18 10.40 -74.12 -64.15
CA ASN A 18 9.71 -72.88 -64.50
C ASN A 18 8.49 -72.61 -63.60
N LYS A 19 7.74 -73.66 -63.24
CA LYS A 19 6.61 -73.55 -62.31
C LYS A 19 7.06 -73.15 -60.90
N TYR A 20 8.18 -73.71 -60.42
CA TYR A 20 8.79 -73.31 -59.14
C TYR A 20 9.30 -71.86 -59.16
N LEU A 21 9.88 -71.42 -60.27
CA LEU A 21 10.34 -70.04 -60.44
C LEU A 21 9.17 -69.03 -60.40
N LEU A 22 8.04 -69.38 -61.02
CA LEU A 22 6.81 -68.59 -60.99
C LEU A 22 6.23 -68.49 -59.57
N LEU A 23 6.21 -69.60 -58.82
CA LEU A 23 5.79 -69.64 -57.41
C LEU A 23 6.67 -68.75 -56.52
N MET A 24 8.00 -68.83 -56.69
CA MET A 24 8.96 -67.99 -55.96
C MET A 24 8.77 -66.50 -56.27
N LYS A 25 8.55 -66.13 -57.54
CA LYS A 25 8.24 -64.74 -57.92
C LYS A 25 6.94 -64.25 -57.30
N SER A 26 5.89 -65.06 -57.33
CA SER A 26 4.59 -64.72 -56.71
C SER A 26 4.73 -64.51 -55.21
N TYR A 27 5.44 -65.39 -54.50
CA TYR A 27 5.73 -65.25 -53.07
C TYR A 27 6.50 -63.95 -52.75
N LEU A 28 7.50 -63.60 -53.57
CA LEU A 28 8.26 -62.37 -53.40
C LEU A 28 7.39 -61.12 -53.60
N ILE A 29 6.49 -61.14 -54.59
CA ILE A 29 5.55 -60.06 -54.88
C ILE A 29 4.56 -59.88 -53.72
N ILE A 30 3.98 -60.98 -53.22
CA ILE A 30 3.05 -60.99 -52.08
C ILE A 30 3.74 -60.47 -50.81
N LYS A 31 4.98 -60.86 -50.55
CA LYS A 31 5.76 -60.37 -49.41
C LYS A 31 6.03 -58.87 -49.52
N LYS A 32 6.35 -58.38 -50.72
CA LYS A 32 6.60 -56.95 -50.98
C LYS A 32 5.32 -56.11 -50.82
N THR A 33 4.18 -56.59 -51.33
CA THR A 33 2.88 -55.89 -51.18
C THR A 33 2.40 -55.88 -49.73
N LEU A 34 2.62 -56.97 -48.98
CA LEU A 34 2.29 -57.04 -47.55
C LEU A 34 3.08 -55.99 -46.74
N VAL A 35 4.39 -55.84 -47.01
CA VAL A 35 5.23 -54.85 -46.33
C VAL A 35 4.77 -53.42 -46.63
N ILE A 36 4.39 -53.14 -47.88
CA ILE A 36 3.86 -51.83 -48.29
C ILE A 36 2.51 -51.55 -47.62
N PHE A 37 1.63 -52.55 -47.54
CA PHE A 37 0.35 -52.44 -46.86
C PHE A 37 0.51 -52.18 -45.34
N LEU A 38 1.45 -52.88 -44.70
CA LEU A 38 1.77 -52.66 -43.29
C LEU A 38 2.35 -51.26 -43.03
N PHE A 39 3.15 -50.75 -43.96
CA PHE A 39 3.67 -49.37 -43.89
C PHE A 39 2.56 -48.32 -44.02
N LEU A 40 1.57 -48.54 -44.89
CA LEU A 40 0.42 -47.63 -45.07
C LEU A 40 -0.45 -47.50 -43.81
N LEU A 41 -0.56 -48.55 -42.99
CA LEU A 41 -1.31 -48.53 -41.72
C LEU A 41 -0.68 -47.61 -40.65
N THR A 42 0.60 -47.27 -40.77
CA THR A 42 1.26 -46.37 -39.81
C THR A 42 0.86 -44.90 -39.98
N PHE A 43 0.39 -44.49 -41.17
CA PHE A 43 0.00 -43.10 -41.44
C PHE A 43 -1.38 -42.71 -40.89
N SER A 44 -2.26 -43.67 -40.58
CA SER A 44 -3.61 -43.39 -40.09
C SER A 44 -3.70 -43.19 -38.58
N SER A 45 -2.59 -43.29 -37.85
CA SER A 45 -2.56 -43.28 -36.38
C SER A 45 -2.15 -41.94 -35.76
N PHE A 46 -2.61 -40.81 -36.32
CA PHE A 46 -2.42 -39.48 -35.74
C PHE A 46 -3.70 -38.97 -35.07
N SER A 47 -4.02 -39.46 -33.88
CA SER A 47 -5.02 -38.85 -32.99
C SER A 47 -4.32 -37.93 -32.00
N GLN A 48 -3.84 -36.78 -32.47
CA GLN A 48 -3.33 -35.74 -31.58
C GLN A 48 -4.50 -34.90 -31.08
N GLU A 49 -4.80 -34.98 -29.77
CA GLU A 49 -5.72 -34.06 -29.11
C GLU A 49 -5.16 -32.63 -29.26
N ARG A 50 -5.76 -31.85 -30.17
CA ARG A 50 -5.42 -30.45 -30.38
C ARG A 50 -5.83 -29.64 -29.15
N ARG A 51 -4.95 -28.71 -28.74
CA ARG A 51 -5.24 -27.75 -27.68
C ARG A 51 -6.31 -26.76 -28.17
N ALA A 52 -7.28 -26.44 -27.34
CA ALA A 52 -8.33 -25.49 -27.68
C ALA A 52 -7.90 -24.07 -27.29
N LEU A 53 -8.25 -23.08 -28.11
CA LEU A 53 -8.10 -21.68 -27.76
C LEU A 53 -9.23 -21.29 -26.81
N VAL A 54 -8.88 -20.80 -25.63
CA VAL A 54 -9.84 -20.31 -24.65
C VAL A 54 -9.64 -18.82 -24.44
N VAL A 55 -10.75 -18.08 -24.44
CA VAL A 55 -10.79 -16.66 -24.13
C VAL A 55 -11.21 -16.50 -22.67
N GLY A 56 -10.36 -15.93 -21.84
CA GLY A 56 -10.68 -15.71 -20.44
C GLY A 56 -10.75 -14.23 -20.08
N LYS A 57 -11.51 -13.92 -19.03
CA LYS A 57 -11.58 -12.58 -18.44
C LYS A 57 -11.11 -12.62 -16.99
N ILE A 58 -10.23 -11.71 -16.63
CA ILE A 58 -9.69 -11.57 -15.28
C ILE A 58 -10.31 -10.35 -14.63
N VAL A 59 -10.97 -10.59 -13.50
CA VAL A 59 -11.68 -9.57 -12.73
C VAL A 59 -11.25 -9.61 -11.28
N ASP A 60 -11.35 -8.47 -10.62
CA ASP A 60 -11.32 -8.33 -9.18
C ASP A 60 -12.74 -8.13 -8.65
N THR A 61 -12.89 -7.99 -7.34
CA THR A 61 -14.12 -7.63 -6.64
C THR A 61 -14.73 -6.31 -7.14
N LEU A 62 -13.90 -5.33 -7.50
CA LEU A 62 -14.34 -3.99 -7.86
C LEU A 62 -13.94 -3.55 -9.28
N THR A 63 -12.88 -4.14 -9.85
CA THR A 63 -12.27 -3.65 -11.09
C THR A 63 -11.83 -4.79 -12.01
N ILE A 64 -11.45 -4.44 -13.24
CA ILE A 64 -10.89 -5.35 -14.23
C ILE A 64 -9.37 -5.32 -14.13
N ILE A 65 -8.71 -6.48 -14.24
CA ILE A 65 -7.26 -6.59 -14.01
C ILE A 65 -6.51 -6.56 -15.34
N LYS A 66 -5.77 -5.47 -15.57
CA LYS A 66 -4.92 -5.25 -16.73
C LYS A 66 -3.52 -5.85 -16.53
N ASN A 67 -2.87 -6.29 -17.61
CA ASN A 67 -1.49 -6.78 -17.60
C ASN A 67 -1.20 -7.88 -16.55
N ALA A 68 -2.20 -8.69 -16.20
CA ALA A 68 -1.98 -9.89 -15.40
C ALA A 68 -1.16 -10.88 -16.23
N ASN A 69 -0.25 -11.62 -15.59
CA ASN A 69 0.56 -12.66 -16.22
C ASN A 69 -0.12 -14.02 -16.03
N ILE A 70 -0.48 -14.67 -17.14
CA ILE A 70 -1.10 -15.98 -17.19
C ILE A 70 -0.08 -16.94 -17.79
N ILE A 71 0.28 -17.99 -17.06
CA ILE A 71 1.23 -19.01 -17.50
C ILE A 71 0.59 -20.38 -17.37
N ASN A 72 0.63 -21.18 -18.44
CA ASN A 72 0.32 -22.60 -18.38
C ASN A 72 1.55 -23.37 -17.87
N LEU A 73 1.44 -23.99 -16.70
CA LEU A 73 2.55 -24.70 -16.07
C LEU A 73 2.95 -25.98 -16.81
N LYS A 74 2.09 -26.53 -17.66
CA LYS A 74 2.38 -27.76 -18.42
C LYS A 74 3.15 -27.49 -19.70
N THR A 75 2.86 -26.37 -20.38
CA THR A 75 3.51 -25.98 -21.64
C THR A 75 4.53 -24.87 -21.50
N ASN A 76 4.61 -24.23 -20.32
CA ASN A 76 5.37 -23.00 -20.07
C ASN A 76 5.03 -21.86 -21.05
N GLN A 77 3.85 -21.90 -21.70
CA GLN A 77 3.38 -20.80 -22.52
C GLN A 77 2.72 -19.74 -21.65
N GLY A 78 3.10 -18.48 -21.89
CA GLY A 78 2.57 -17.32 -21.18
C GLY A 78 1.81 -16.37 -22.11
N THR A 79 0.81 -15.68 -21.56
CA THR A 79 0.17 -14.50 -22.15
C THR A 79 -0.10 -13.49 -21.06
N PHE A 80 -0.40 -12.25 -21.44
CA PHE A 80 -0.89 -11.21 -20.54
C PHE A 80 -2.36 -10.88 -20.82
N SER A 81 -3.04 -10.28 -19.85
CA SER A 81 -4.38 -9.71 -20.04
C SER A 81 -4.32 -8.33 -20.70
N SER A 82 -5.29 -8.06 -21.58
CA SER A 82 -5.47 -6.75 -22.21
C SER A 82 -5.97 -5.69 -21.24
N ASP A 83 -6.11 -4.44 -21.70
CA ASP A 83 -6.70 -3.35 -20.92
C ASP A 83 -8.14 -3.59 -20.48
N ASN A 84 -8.85 -4.49 -21.17
CA ASN A 84 -10.21 -4.92 -20.82
C ASN A 84 -10.23 -6.19 -19.95
N GLY A 85 -9.06 -6.66 -19.51
CA GLY A 85 -8.89 -7.86 -18.67
C GLY A 85 -9.07 -9.17 -19.41
N ASP A 86 -9.21 -9.14 -20.73
CA ASP A 86 -9.37 -10.33 -21.56
C ASP A 86 -8.00 -10.92 -21.94
N PHE A 87 -7.88 -12.24 -21.93
CA PHE A 87 -6.70 -12.99 -22.37
C PHE A 87 -7.10 -14.16 -23.28
N ARG A 88 -6.14 -14.66 -24.07
CA ARG A 88 -6.35 -15.83 -24.93
C ARG A 88 -5.20 -16.80 -24.77
N MET A 89 -5.49 -18.07 -24.54
CA MET A 89 -4.45 -19.09 -24.36
C MET A 89 -4.90 -20.44 -24.90
N PHE A 90 -3.95 -21.20 -25.46
CA PHE A 90 -4.16 -22.59 -25.86
C PHE A 90 -4.06 -23.52 -24.65
N VAL A 91 -5.15 -24.20 -24.31
CA VAL A 91 -5.24 -25.08 -23.14
C VAL A 91 -5.81 -26.44 -23.50
N LYS A 92 -5.46 -27.43 -22.67
CA LYS A 92 -6.05 -28.77 -22.70
C LYS A 92 -6.70 -29.08 -21.35
N LYS A 93 -7.69 -29.96 -21.35
CA LYS A 93 -8.31 -30.46 -20.12
C LYS A 93 -7.22 -31.02 -19.19
N GLY A 94 -7.18 -30.56 -17.95
CA GLY A 94 -6.22 -30.97 -16.93
C GLY A 94 -4.94 -30.13 -16.87
N ASP A 95 -4.77 -29.15 -17.76
CA ASP A 95 -3.68 -28.18 -17.62
C ASP A 95 -3.91 -27.28 -16.39
N SER A 96 -2.83 -26.81 -15.78
CA SER A 96 -2.85 -25.86 -14.67
C SER A 96 -2.36 -24.49 -15.14
N LEU A 97 -3.17 -23.47 -14.91
CA LEU A 97 -2.85 -22.07 -15.16
C LEU A 97 -2.46 -21.38 -13.86
N ARG A 98 -1.32 -20.68 -13.90
CA ARG A 98 -0.89 -19.74 -12.86
C ARG A 98 -1.19 -18.34 -13.33
N ILE A 99 -2.01 -17.62 -12.57
CA ILE A 99 -2.34 -16.22 -12.83
C ILE A 99 -1.73 -15.37 -11.71
N SER A 100 -0.93 -14.38 -12.08
CA SER A 100 -0.23 -13.48 -11.16
C SER A 100 -0.34 -12.03 -11.62
N SER A 101 -0.41 -11.10 -10.67
CA SER A 101 -0.42 -9.66 -10.88
C SER A 101 0.34 -8.99 -9.73
N ILE A 102 0.78 -7.75 -9.91
CA ILE A 102 1.57 -7.01 -8.92
C ILE A 102 0.75 -6.77 -7.63
N GLN A 103 -0.53 -6.46 -7.76
CA GLN A 103 -1.40 -6.06 -6.65
C GLN A 103 -2.27 -7.21 -6.13
N HIS A 104 -2.11 -8.43 -6.63
CA HIS A 104 -3.01 -9.55 -6.36
C HIS A 104 -2.28 -10.81 -5.92
N ILE A 105 -2.97 -11.63 -5.13
CA ILE A 105 -2.48 -12.94 -4.72
C ILE A 105 -2.52 -13.88 -5.93
N THR A 106 -1.41 -14.59 -6.16
CA THR A 106 -1.29 -15.55 -7.27
C THR A 106 -2.30 -16.68 -7.11
N LYS A 107 -3.05 -16.98 -8.17
CA LYS A 107 -4.08 -18.02 -8.18
C LYS A 107 -3.72 -19.13 -9.17
N PHE A 108 -3.97 -20.37 -8.76
CA PHE A 108 -3.81 -21.55 -9.61
C PHE A 108 -5.17 -22.12 -9.96
N ILE A 109 -5.40 -22.39 -11.24
CA ILE A 109 -6.67 -22.94 -11.75
C ILE A 109 -6.37 -24.16 -12.62
N VAL A 110 -7.16 -25.22 -12.44
CA VAL A 110 -7.11 -26.42 -13.28
C VAL A 110 -8.21 -26.35 -14.33
N ILE A 111 -7.85 -26.56 -15.59
CA ILE A 111 -8.77 -26.48 -16.73
C ILE A 111 -9.70 -27.69 -16.77
N ASN A 112 -11.00 -27.44 -16.68
CA ASN A 112 -12.05 -28.44 -16.77
C ASN A 112 -12.48 -28.70 -18.22
N LYS A 113 -13.20 -29.81 -18.43
CA LYS A 113 -13.83 -30.10 -19.73
C LYS A 113 -14.83 -29.01 -20.14
N LYS A 114 -15.52 -28.39 -19.19
CA LYS A 114 -16.52 -27.32 -19.43
C LYS A 114 -15.86 -26.08 -20.01
N ASP A 115 -14.72 -25.70 -19.45
CA ASP A 115 -13.95 -24.52 -19.86
C ASP A 115 -13.46 -24.65 -21.31
N VAL A 116 -12.99 -25.85 -21.68
CA VAL A 116 -12.58 -26.19 -23.05
C VAL A 116 -13.78 -26.20 -24.01
N LYS A 117 -14.93 -26.74 -23.58
CA LYS A 117 -16.15 -26.79 -24.41
C LYS A 117 -16.76 -25.41 -24.66
N ASN A 118 -16.80 -24.57 -23.63
CA ASN A 118 -17.40 -23.24 -23.69
C ASN A 118 -16.44 -22.19 -24.26
N ALA A 119 -15.16 -22.55 -24.45
CA ALA A 119 -14.07 -21.67 -24.90
C ALA A 119 -13.94 -20.36 -24.09
N SER A 120 -14.51 -20.32 -22.88
CA SER A 120 -14.63 -19.12 -22.06
C SER A 120 -14.39 -19.41 -20.57
N ILE A 121 -13.63 -18.55 -19.90
CA ILE A 121 -13.30 -18.67 -18.47
C ILE A 121 -13.37 -17.29 -17.80
N SER A 122 -14.04 -17.20 -16.65
CA SER A 122 -13.97 -16.00 -15.80
C SER A 122 -13.17 -16.31 -14.54
N ILE A 123 -12.17 -15.48 -14.24
CA ILE A 123 -11.23 -15.68 -13.14
C ILE A 123 -11.26 -14.46 -12.22
N THR A 124 -11.67 -14.68 -10.97
CA THR A 124 -11.56 -13.68 -9.90
C THR A 124 -10.23 -13.81 -9.17
N LEU A 125 -9.46 -12.72 -9.10
CA LEU A 125 -8.29 -12.62 -8.21
C LEU A 125 -8.65 -11.85 -6.94
N ARG A 126 -7.83 -12.01 -5.89
CA ARG A 126 -7.96 -11.27 -4.63
C ARG A 126 -6.77 -10.33 -4.50
N GLU A 127 -7.01 -9.10 -4.05
CA GLU A 127 -5.96 -8.14 -3.73
C GLU A 127 -4.99 -8.70 -2.69
N ASN A 128 -3.69 -8.41 -2.88
CA ASN A 128 -2.65 -8.72 -1.91
C ASN A 128 -2.43 -7.49 -1.01
N THR A 129 -3.19 -7.41 0.08
CA THR A 129 -3.03 -6.34 1.05
C THR A 129 -1.91 -6.68 2.03
N VAL A 130 -0.84 -5.88 2.00
CA VAL A 130 0.18 -5.92 3.05
C VAL A 130 -0.28 -4.96 4.14
N VAL A 131 -0.70 -5.51 5.28
CA VAL A 131 -0.95 -4.70 6.47
C VAL A 131 0.41 -4.27 7.02
N LEU A 132 0.66 -2.97 7.08
CA LEU A 132 1.87 -2.43 7.71
C LEU A 132 1.68 -2.44 9.22
N ASP A 133 2.71 -2.87 9.95
CA ASP A 133 2.71 -2.78 11.41
C ASP A 133 2.68 -1.32 11.83
N THR A 134 1.76 -0.99 12.74
CA THR A 134 1.71 0.33 13.35
C THR A 134 2.94 0.50 14.22
N PHE A 135 3.81 1.45 13.87
CA PHE A 135 4.93 1.83 14.73
C PHE A 135 4.59 3.11 15.50
N GLU A 136 4.80 3.08 16.81
CA GLU A 136 4.68 4.28 17.64
C GLU A 136 6.04 4.98 17.67
N LEU A 137 6.11 6.19 17.10
CA LEU A 137 7.29 7.04 17.21
C LEU A 137 7.37 7.62 18.63
N LYS A 138 8.08 6.95 19.53
CA LYS A 138 8.35 7.46 20.88
C LYS A 138 9.36 8.62 20.80
N ARG A 139 9.01 9.77 21.37
CA ARG A 139 9.92 10.93 21.49
C ARG A 139 10.97 10.76 22.59
N HIS A 140 10.85 9.73 23.40
CA HIS A 140 11.74 9.41 24.51
C HIS A 140 11.93 7.91 24.63
N ASN A 141 13.05 7.50 25.25
CA ASN A 141 13.32 6.09 25.56
C ASN A 141 12.88 5.69 26.99
N LEU A 142 12.04 6.52 27.65
CA LEU A 142 11.51 6.22 28.97
C LEU A 142 10.41 5.16 28.90
N PHE A 143 10.44 4.20 29.82
CA PHE A 143 9.45 3.14 29.93
C PHE A 143 8.17 3.60 30.66
N GLY A 144 8.19 4.81 31.25
CA GLY A 144 7.06 5.37 31.98
C GLY A 144 6.91 4.85 33.40
N ARG A 145 7.95 4.16 33.91
CA ARG A 145 8.01 3.64 35.29
C ARG A 145 9.23 4.23 35.96
N LEU A 146 9.01 5.21 36.83
CA LEU A 146 10.08 5.98 37.50
C LEU A 146 11.12 5.09 38.18
N GLY A 147 10.73 3.97 38.78
CA GLY A 147 11.67 3.05 39.44
C GLY A 147 12.63 2.31 38.49
N ILE A 148 12.25 2.15 37.23
CA ILE A 148 13.09 1.54 36.17
C ILE A 148 13.89 2.65 35.49
N ASP A 149 13.22 3.75 35.14
CA ASP A 149 13.82 4.88 34.43
C ASP A 149 14.86 5.61 35.29
N SER A 150 14.69 5.68 36.62
CA SER A 150 15.67 6.28 37.54
C SER A 150 16.99 5.50 37.57
N LYS A 151 16.94 4.18 37.34
CA LYS A 151 18.15 3.33 37.33
C LYS A 151 18.95 3.43 36.04
N SER A 152 18.33 3.86 34.94
CA SER A 152 19.00 4.04 33.65
C SER A 152 19.59 5.45 33.47
N VAL A 153 19.41 6.34 34.46
CA VAL A 153 20.04 7.67 34.46
C VAL A 153 21.55 7.51 34.65
N PRO A 154 22.39 8.00 33.72
CA PRO A 154 23.84 7.91 33.87
C PRO A 154 24.29 8.77 35.05
N THR A 155 25.10 8.21 35.95
CA THR A 155 25.67 8.94 37.07
C THR A 155 26.81 9.84 36.59
N ASN A 156 26.66 11.15 36.78
CA ASN A 156 27.74 12.09 36.49
C ASN A 156 28.79 12.03 37.60
N LYS A 157 30.05 11.79 37.24
CA LYS A 157 31.16 11.68 38.19
C LYS A 157 31.31 12.94 39.06
N LYS A 158 30.98 14.12 38.54
CA LYS A 158 31.01 15.37 39.32
C LYS A 158 29.91 15.40 40.38
N ASP A 159 28.71 14.97 40.03
CA ASP A 159 27.55 14.98 40.93
C ASP A 159 27.75 13.96 42.07
N SER A 160 28.36 12.81 41.78
CA SER A 160 28.73 11.82 42.81
C SER A 160 29.80 12.33 43.78
N LEU A 161 30.77 13.12 43.31
CA LEU A 161 31.78 13.72 44.20
C LEU A 161 31.16 14.84 45.05
N LEU A 162 30.25 15.61 44.48
CA LEU A 162 29.49 16.64 45.18
C LEU A 162 28.55 16.05 46.25
N SER A 163 27.90 14.91 45.99
CA SER A 163 27.04 14.26 46.98
C SER A 163 27.80 13.82 48.22
N ASP A 164 29.00 13.28 48.05
CA ASP A 164 29.84 12.82 49.16
C ASP A 164 30.37 14.01 50.00
N LEU A 165 30.69 15.13 49.34
CA LEU A 165 31.13 16.35 50.02
C LEU A 165 29.99 17.09 50.73
N MET A 166 28.75 16.91 50.27
CA MET A 166 27.55 17.54 50.82
C MET A 166 26.79 16.61 51.78
N ASP A 167 27.40 15.51 52.22
CA ASP A 167 26.82 14.65 53.26
C ASP A 167 26.96 15.28 54.64
N PHE A 168 25.92 16.03 55.02
CA PHE A 168 25.81 16.65 56.34
C PHE A 168 25.11 15.74 57.37
N SER A 169 24.96 14.43 57.12
CA SER A 169 24.28 13.49 58.03
C SER A 169 24.90 13.45 59.44
N LYS A 170 26.20 13.74 59.56
CA LYS A 170 26.93 13.77 60.82
C LYS A 170 26.93 15.15 61.50
N ILE A 171 26.33 16.17 60.90
CA ILE A 171 26.24 17.51 61.45
C ILE A 171 24.93 17.65 62.23
N ASN A 172 25.04 18.00 63.51
CA ASN A 172 23.87 18.35 64.30
C ASN A 172 23.43 19.78 63.95
N MET A 173 22.44 19.89 63.06
CA MET A 173 21.85 21.18 62.64
C MET A 173 20.97 21.82 63.74
N ASN A 174 20.70 21.11 64.84
CA ASN A 174 19.90 21.61 65.97
C ASN A 174 20.77 22.28 67.06
N VAL A 175 22.03 22.63 66.77
CA VAL A 175 22.82 23.43 67.70
C VAL A 175 22.24 24.83 67.73
N VAL A 176 21.73 25.23 68.90
CA VAL A 176 21.32 26.61 69.16
C VAL A 176 22.59 27.45 69.21
N ALA A 177 22.82 28.26 68.18
CA ALA A 177 23.90 29.24 68.19
C ALA A 177 23.71 30.16 69.42
N PRO A 178 24.79 30.63 70.07
CA PRO A 178 24.67 31.63 71.14
C PRO A 178 23.87 32.82 70.62
N GLU A 179 23.04 33.42 71.49
CA GLU A 179 22.18 34.55 71.10
C GLU A 179 23.03 35.65 70.46
N ASP A 180 22.85 35.85 69.16
CA ASP A 180 23.54 36.92 68.44
C ASP A 180 22.86 38.25 68.79
N HIS A 181 23.54 39.07 69.58
CA HIS A 181 23.06 40.40 69.95
C HIS A 181 22.83 41.29 68.72
N ILE A 182 23.48 41.03 67.59
CA ILE A 182 23.29 41.75 66.32
C ILE A 182 21.88 41.48 65.74
N ASP A 183 21.37 40.25 65.84
CA ASP A 183 20.07 39.88 65.28
C ASP A 183 18.90 40.56 66.04
N LYS A 184 19.06 40.77 67.35
CA LYS A 184 18.08 41.49 68.19
C LYS A 184 18.06 43.01 67.96
N MET A 185 19.12 43.56 67.37
CA MET A 185 19.22 44.99 67.05
C MET A 185 18.78 45.32 65.61
N LYS A 186 18.33 44.32 64.84
CA LYS A 186 17.81 44.56 63.49
C LYS A 186 16.58 45.47 63.55
N PRO A 187 16.58 46.60 62.81
CA PRO A 187 15.41 47.48 62.74
C PRO A 187 14.18 46.71 62.23
N PRO A 188 12.96 47.02 62.71
CA PRO A 188 11.75 46.49 62.12
C PRO A 188 11.69 46.92 60.64
N ILE A 189 11.56 45.94 59.74
CA ILE A 189 11.44 46.20 58.31
C ILE A 189 10.03 46.75 58.05
N ASN A 190 9.91 48.07 57.97
CA ASN A 190 8.67 48.74 57.56
C ASN A 190 8.62 48.82 56.04
N ASN A 191 7.90 47.89 55.41
CA ASN A 191 7.70 47.91 53.96
C ASN A 191 6.55 48.86 53.62
N VAL A 192 6.88 50.10 53.20
CA VAL A 192 5.91 51.19 52.97
C VAL A 192 5.38 51.26 51.54
N ASP A 193 5.86 50.38 50.65
CA ASP A 193 5.42 50.33 49.25
C ASP A 193 4.25 49.34 49.07
N PRO A 194 3.02 49.80 48.73
CA PRO A 194 1.87 48.94 48.50
C PRO A 194 2.03 48.01 47.29
N THR A 195 2.97 48.31 46.39
CA THR A 195 3.31 47.53 45.19
C THR A 195 4.31 46.41 45.49
N ALA A 196 5.14 46.56 46.53
CA ALA A 196 6.17 45.60 46.94
C ALA A 196 5.60 44.32 47.58
N LYS A 197 4.33 44.30 47.99
CA LYS A 197 3.66 43.06 48.43
C LYS A 197 3.45 42.05 47.29
N PHE A 198 3.70 42.42 46.05
CA PHE A 198 3.56 41.56 44.87
C PHE A 198 4.90 41.17 44.22
N SER A 199 6.04 41.73 44.65
CA SER A 199 7.35 41.46 44.06
C SER A 199 8.10 40.25 44.65
N GLY A 200 7.53 39.59 45.66
CA GLY A 200 8.17 38.50 46.42
C GLY A 200 7.85 37.07 45.95
N ALA A 201 7.15 36.90 44.83
CA ALA A 201 6.94 35.60 44.19
C ALA A 201 7.63 35.60 42.83
N GLY A 202 8.91 35.21 42.81
CA GLY A 202 9.75 35.04 41.61
C GLY A 202 9.33 33.91 40.67
N ALA A 203 8.03 33.65 40.57
CA ALA A 203 7.42 32.86 39.53
C ALA A 203 6.20 33.64 39.07
N SER A 204 6.09 33.83 37.76
CA SER A 204 4.96 34.41 37.04
C SER A 204 3.64 33.68 37.36
N ILE A 205 3.11 33.90 38.56
CA ILE A 205 1.79 33.46 38.98
C ILE A 205 0.85 34.62 38.69
N VAL A 206 0.22 34.54 37.53
CA VAL A 206 -0.92 35.38 37.16
C VAL A 206 -2.03 35.12 38.18
N MET A 207 -2.15 35.96 39.22
CA MET A 207 -3.30 35.90 40.12
C MET A 207 -4.57 36.28 39.34
N PRO A 208 -5.58 35.40 39.21
CA PRO A 208 -6.80 35.72 38.50
C PRO A 208 -7.69 36.60 39.40
N PHE A 209 -7.77 37.90 39.09
CA PHE A 209 -8.80 38.79 39.67
C PHE A 209 -10.21 38.27 39.32
N LYS A 210 -11.22 38.54 40.15
CA LYS A 210 -12.63 38.08 39.96
C LYS A 210 -13.26 38.51 38.62
N GLY A 211 -12.75 39.56 37.97
CA GLY A 211 -13.14 39.99 36.61
C GLY A 211 -12.18 39.56 35.49
N SER A 212 -11.12 38.82 35.82
CA SER A 212 -10.09 38.41 34.88
C SER A 212 -10.58 37.36 33.90
N GLU A 213 -11.49 36.46 34.29
CA GLU A 213 -11.99 35.39 33.42
C GLU A 213 -12.59 35.92 32.11
N ARG A 214 -13.43 36.97 32.19
CA ARG A 214 -14.02 37.62 31.00
C ARG A 214 -12.94 38.24 30.12
N LEU A 215 -11.93 38.86 30.73
CA LEU A 215 -10.82 39.50 30.03
C LEU A 215 -9.92 38.44 29.35
N TRP A 216 -9.62 37.33 30.03
CA TRP A 216 -8.86 36.21 29.49
C TRP A 216 -9.63 35.48 28.37
N ALA A 217 -10.94 35.28 28.53
CA ALA A 217 -11.80 34.73 27.48
C ALA A 217 -11.80 35.63 26.24
N LEU A 218 -11.95 36.94 26.43
CA LEU A 218 -11.88 37.92 25.34
C LEU A 218 -10.51 37.93 24.66
N ARG A 219 -9.41 37.93 25.42
CA ARG A 219 -8.05 37.85 24.88
C ARG A 219 -7.83 36.58 24.06
N LYS A 220 -8.29 35.44 24.57
CA LYS A 220 -8.20 34.15 23.87
C LYS A 220 -9.03 34.17 22.59
N GLU A 221 -10.22 34.77 22.61
CA GLU A 221 -11.05 34.92 21.43
C GLU A 221 -10.38 35.81 20.37
N LEU A 222 -9.89 36.99 20.76
CA LEU A 222 -9.19 37.92 19.86
C LEU A 222 -7.91 37.31 19.27
N ALA A 223 -7.14 36.58 20.08
CA ALA A 223 -5.96 35.86 19.61
C ALA A 223 -6.31 34.81 18.55
N ARG A 224 -7.42 34.08 18.72
CA ARG A 224 -7.92 33.13 17.72
C ARG A 224 -8.33 33.83 16.43
N LYS A 225 -9.11 34.91 16.51
CA LYS A 225 -9.55 35.68 15.32
C LYS A 225 -8.36 36.21 14.53
N LYS A 226 -7.32 36.70 15.21
CA LYS A 226 -6.09 37.16 14.58
C LYS A 226 -5.29 36.04 13.93
N ALA A 227 -5.24 34.86 14.55
CA ALA A 227 -4.50 33.72 14.03
C ALA A 227 -5.23 32.98 12.88
N PHE A 228 -6.56 33.11 12.80
CA PHE A 228 -7.41 32.35 11.88
C PHE A 228 -7.01 32.48 10.41
N PRO A 229 -6.81 33.68 9.82
CA PRO A 229 -6.44 33.82 8.41
C PRO A 229 -5.14 33.09 8.06
N PHE A 230 -4.12 33.23 8.91
CA PHE A 230 -2.82 32.61 8.70
C PHE A 230 -2.90 31.08 8.83
N LYS A 231 -3.72 30.59 9.76
CA LYS A 231 -3.90 29.17 9.96
C LYS A 231 -4.63 28.51 8.79
N ILE A 232 -5.68 29.15 8.27
CA ILE A 232 -6.38 28.68 7.06
C ILE A 232 -5.45 28.67 5.85
N MET A 233 -4.61 29.69 5.69
CA MET A 233 -3.60 29.72 4.63
C MET A 233 -2.63 28.53 4.76
N SER A 234 -2.17 28.23 5.97
CA SER A 234 -1.25 27.10 6.21
C SER A 234 -1.89 25.72 5.99
N GLU A 235 -3.19 25.57 6.27
CA GLU A 235 -3.91 24.28 6.16
C GLU A 235 -4.33 23.96 4.73
N LEU A 236 -4.85 24.95 3.97
CA LEU A 236 -5.37 24.74 2.61
C LEU A 236 -4.35 25.05 1.51
N GLY A 237 -3.32 25.85 1.84
CA GLY A 237 -2.24 26.23 0.93
C GLY A 237 -2.59 27.35 -0.05
N GLU A 238 -1.57 28.07 -0.50
CA GLU A 238 -1.68 29.23 -1.40
C GLU A 238 -2.31 28.87 -2.76
N LYS A 239 -1.94 27.69 -3.31
CA LYS A 239 -2.44 27.21 -4.61
C LYS A 239 -3.97 27.09 -4.64
N PHE A 240 -4.57 26.68 -3.52
CA PHE A 240 -6.03 26.55 -3.43
C PHE A 240 -6.72 27.90 -3.64
N PHE A 241 -6.24 28.95 -2.99
CA PHE A 241 -6.87 30.27 -3.09
C PHE A 241 -6.54 31.00 -4.39
N PHE A 242 -5.29 30.92 -4.86
CA PHE A 242 -4.83 31.75 -5.97
C PHE A 242 -4.95 31.06 -7.34
N GLU A 243 -4.67 29.76 -7.43
CA GLU A 243 -4.75 29.03 -8.71
C GLU A 243 -6.16 28.47 -8.95
N GLN A 244 -6.74 27.81 -7.94
CA GLN A 244 -8.04 27.14 -8.08
C GLN A 244 -9.22 28.11 -7.95
N LEU A 245 -9.26 28.89 -6.86
CA LEU A 245 -10.33 29.88 -6.65
C LEU A 245 -10.11 31.19 -7.42
N LYS A 246 -8.91 31.44 -7.95
CA LYS A 246 -8.55 32.64 -8.73
C LYS A 246 -8.79 33.95 -7.98
N ILE A 247 -8.61 33.96 -6.67
CA ILE A 247 -8.75 35.18 -5.85
C ILE A 247 -7.43 35.98 -5.97
N PRO A 248 -7.47 37.31 -6.18
CA PRO A 248 -6.26 38.13 -6.16
C PRO A 248 -5.59 38.12 -4.78
N VAL A 249 -4.25 38.06 -4.74
CA VAL A 249 -3.46 37.98 -3.48
C VAL A 249 -3.79 39.13 -2.53
N GLU A 250 -3.92 40.33 -3.07
CA GLU A 250 -4.24 41.55 -2.30
C GLU A 250 -5.63 41.50 -1.65
N LYS A 251 -6.58 40.80 -2.27
CA LYS A 251 -7.97 40.69 -1.81
C LYS A 251 -8.21 39.45 -0.92
N TYR A 252 -7.17 38.74 -0.49
CA TYR A 252 -7.30 37.54 0.35
C TYR A 252 -7.99 37.79 1.69
N PHE A 253 -7.54 38.78 2.46
CA PHE A 253 -8.15 39.11 3.75
C PHE A 253 -9.58 39.64 3.59
N HIS A 254 -9.85 40.35 2.50
CA HIS A 254 -11.20 40.83 2.17
C HIS A 254 -12.14 39.66 1.86
N PHE A 255 -11.68 38.65 1.12
CA PHE A 255 -12.44 37.42 0.87
C PHE A 255 -12.77 36.67 2.15
N LEU A 256 -11.80 36.49 3.05
CA LEU A 256 -12.05 35.85 4.35
C LEU A 256 -13.03 36.66 5.20
N GLY A 257 -12.95 38.00 5.15
CA GLY A 257 -13.90 38.89 5.79
C GLY A 257 -15.33 38.72 5.25
N TYR A 258 -15.47 38.65 3.93
CA TYR A 258 -16.74 38.40 3.25
C TYR A 258 -17.35 37.05 3.69
N CYS A 259 -16.54 36.00 3.70
CA CYS A 259 -16.97 34.67 4.10
C CYS A 259 -17.20 34.52 5.62
N ASN A 260 -16.77 35.48 6.46
CA ASN A 260 -16.97 35.41 7.91
C ASN A 260 -18.47 35.46 8.30
N SER A 261 -19.30 36.10 7.47
CA SER A 261 -20.77 36.13 7.64
C SER A 261 -21.41 34.73 7.70
N LEU A 262 -20.72 33.70 7.17
CA LEU A 262 -21.18 32.31 7.12
C LEU A 262 -20.68 31.46 8.30
N GLY A 263 -20.02 32.06 9.29
CA GLY A 263 -19.60 31.35 10.52
C GLY A 263 -18.35 30.48 10.36
N ILE A 264 -17.45 30.80 9.43
CA ILE A 264 -16.25 29.99 9.16
C ILE A 264 -15.30 29.92 10.36
N GLU A 265 -15.26 30.96 11.20
CA GLU A 265 -14.50 30.96 12.44
C GLU A 265 -14.95 29.84 13.41
N GLU A 266 -16.25 29.56 13.48
CA GLU A 266 -16.83 28.50 14.31
C GLU A 266 -16.54 27.12 13.71
N LEU A 267 -16.69 26.97 12.39
CA LEU A 267 -16.39 25.72 11.69
C LEU A 267 -14.91 25.32 11.81
N HIS A 268 -14.00 26.29 11.82
CA HIS A 268 -12.58 26.05 12.05
C HIS A 268 -12.27 25.69 13.51
N LYS A 269 -13.02 26.24 14.47
CA LYS A 269 -12.94 25.81 15.88
C LYS A 269 -13.36 24.34 16.03
N ASP A 270 -14.38 23.92 15.29
CA ASP A 270 -14.89 22.54 15.29
C ASP A 270 -14.09 21.59 14.40
N LYS A 271 -12.99 22.07 13.77
CA LYS A 271 -12.09 21.32 12.87
C LYS A 271 -12.78 20.71 11.65
N LYS A 272 -13.89 21.29 11.19
CA LYS A 272 -14.65 20.80 10.03
C LYS A 272 -14.12 21.38 8.71
N VAL A 273 -12.90 21.00 8.35
CA VAL A 273 -12.18 21.56 7.17
C VAL A 273 -12.94 21.33 5.85
N LEU A 274 -13.62 20.20 5.69
CA LEU A 274 -14.37 19.89 4.46
C LEU A 274 -15.56 20.81 4.22
N GLU A 275 -16.26 21.22 5.29
CA GLU A 275 -17.39 22.15 5.18
C GLU A 275 -16.90 23.54 4.78
N ILE A 276 -15.76 23.97 5.33
CA ILE A 276 -15.10 25.23 4.98
C ILE A 276 -14.72 25.25 3.49
N ILE A 277 -14.14 24.17 2.97
CA ILE A 277 -13.76 24.08 1.55
C ILE A 277 -14.99 24.21 0.65
N LYS A 278 -16.11 23.55 1.00
CA LYS A 278 -17.35 23.64 0.22
C LYS A 278 -17.89 25.08 0.19
N ILE A 279 -17.88 25.75 1.33
CA ILE A 279 -18.30 27.15 1.45
C ILE A 279 -17.38 28.06 0.62
N PHE A 280 -16.06 27.89 0.69
CA PHE A 280 -15.14 28.68 -0.12
C PHE A 280 -15.33 28.44 -1.62
N GLN A 281 -15.64 27.22 -2.05
CA GLN A 281 -15.92 26.92 -3.45
C GLN A 281 -17.23 27.55 -3.94
N SER A 282 -18.29 27.58 -3.12
CA SER A 282 -19.54 28.26 -3.49
C SER A 282 -19.38 29.78 -3.51
N GLU A 283 -18.76 30.34 -2.48
CA GLU A 283 -18.63 31.79 -2.31
C GLU A 283 -17.55 32.44 -3.16
N SER A 284 -16.54 31.68 -3.61
CA SER A 284 -15.54 32.23 -4.54
C SER A 284 -16.17 32.78 -5.82
N LYS A 285 -17.23 32.12 -6.32
CA LYS A 285 -17.91 32.53 -7.56
C LYS A 285 -18.67 33.84 -7.38
N THR A 286 -19.48 33.92 -6.32
CA THR A 286 -20.25 35.13 -5.97
C THR A 286 -19.34 36.30 -5.68
N TYR A 287 -18.24 36.07 -4.94
CA TYR A 287 -17.27 37.10 -4.61
C TYR A 287 -16.50 37.62 -5.84
N LEU A 288 -16.11 36.76 -6.77
CA LEU A 288 -15.46 37.19 -8.02
C LEU A 288 -16.40 37.99 -8.92
N GLU A 289 -17.71 37.75 -8.88
CA GLU A 289 -18.70 38.58 -9.59
C GLU A 289 -18.82 39.98 -8.99
N ILE A 290 -18.72 40.10 -7.66
CA ILE A 290 -18.72 41.39 -6.95
C ILE A 290 -17.45 42.18 -7.32
N ILE A 291 -16.28 41.54 -7.29
CA ILE A 291 -14.99 42.17 -7.64
C ILE A 291 -14.97 42.72 -9.06
N LYS A 292 -15.65 42.07 -10.02
CA LYS A 292 -15.69 42.51 -11.42
C LYS A 292 -16.63 43.70 -11.66
N LYS A 293 -17.53 43.97 -10.72
CA LYS A 293 -18.50 45.08 -10.80
C LYS A 293 -18.00 46.35 -10.11
N GLU A 294 -17.03 46.22 -9.21
CA GLU A 294 -16.17 47.31 -8.72
C GLU A 294 -15.13 47.69 -9.77
#